data_AF-A0A3D0LU04-F1
#
_entry.id   AF-A0A3D0LU04-F1
#
_cell.length_a   1.000
_cell.length_b   1.000
_cell.length_c   1.000
_cell.angle_alpha   90.00
_cell.angle_beta   90.00
_cell.angle_gamma   90.00
#
_symmetry.space_group_name_H-M   'P 1'
#
loop_
_entity.id
_entity.type
_entity.pdbx_description
1 polymer ?
#
loop_
_entity_poly.entity_id
_entity_poly.type
_entity_poly.pdbx_seq_one_letter_code
_entity_poly.pdbx_strand_id
1 'polypeptide(L)'
;MDCRKANWTHSAANFFKPFNPIRAKILLARFKGMERVAMDIAVEQISDPDGFEITFGHVRVTLSKAELEELVLKATHHLPALLPEVDVAREEDVYRIPAMRLMDMTDRDIQVFLREAPQDDLVMFLWYLDAPELTQRVFSNMSHRAREMFQGDLKDFAAAHNKLTPRLQEKNTHKAIEITKNMVEMLYHLNDSGYIAYE
;
A
#
# COMPACT_ATOMS: atom_id res chain seq x y z
N MET A 1 13.37 28.31 3.33
CA MET A 1 12.81 27.07 2.75
C MET A 1 12.21 26.29 3.90
N ASP A 2 10.91 26.51 4.14
CA ASP A 2 10.18 25.93 5.28
C ASP A 2 9.70 24.51 4.94
N CYS A 3 10.25 23.51 5.63
CA CYS A 3 9.73 22.16 5.65
C CYS A 3 8.52 22.10 6.59
N ARG A 4 7.33 21.93 6.02
CA ARG A 4 6.09 21.69 6.78
C ARG A 4 6.18 20.31 7.45
N LYS A 5 6.13 20.32 8.77
CA LYS A 5 5.80 19.16 9.61
C LYS A 5 4.35 18.79 9.34
N ALA A 6 4.09 17.63 8.73
CA ALA A 6 2.77 17.02 8.72
C ALA A 6 2.69 16.08 9.93
N ASN A 7 1.77 16.39 10.85
CA ASN A 7 1.45 15.56 12.01
C ASN A 7 0.59 14.37 11.54
N TRP A 8 1.15 13.17 11.52
CA TRP A 8 0.49 11.93 11.06
C TRP A 8 -0.10 11.08 12.19
N THR A 9 -0.27 11.62 13.41
CA THR A 9 -0.50 10.76 14.58
C THR A 9 -1.96 10.56 15.00
N HIS A 10 -2.96 10.95 14.21
CA HIS A 10 -4.37 10.85 14.65
C HIS A 10 -5.39 10.26 13.65
N SER A 11 -4.97 9.76 12.48
CA SER A 11 -5.95 9.32 11.45
C SER A 11 -5.99 7.82 11.15
N ALA A 12 -5.06 7.01 11.68
CA ALA A 12 -5.05 5.56 11.42
C ALA A 12 -6.17 4.80 12.16
N ALA A 13 -6.59 5.29 13.33
CA ALA A 13 -7.53 4.58 14.21
C ALA A 13 -9.00 4.54 13.72
N ASN A 14 -9.37 5.36 12.72
CA ASN A 14 -10.72 5.35 12.15
C ASN A 14 -10.84 4.58 10.83
N PHE A 15 -9.71 4.13 10.26
CA PHE A 15 -9.70 3.41 8.99
C PHE A 15 -10.23 1.97 9.13
N PHE A 16 -10.19 1.41 10.34
CA PHE A 16 -10.46 0.00 10.64
C PHE A 16 -11.65 -0.20 11.59
N LYS A 17 -12.79 0.45 11.30
CA LYS A 17 -14.06 -0.17 11.71
C LYS A 17 -14.34 -1.31 10.75
N PRO A 18 -14.87 -2.45 11.23
CA PRO A 18 -15.04 -3.64 10.41
C PRO A 18 -15.83 -3.25 9.16
N PHE A 19 -15.31 -3.67 8.00
CA PHE A 19 -16.01 -3.67 6.71
C PHE A 19 -17.34 -4.41 6.89
N ASN A 20 -18.32 -3.69 7.41
CA ASN A 20 -19.71 -4.09 7.53
C ASN A 20 -20.17 -4.34 6.09
N PRO A 21 -20.72 -5.52 5.73
CA PRO A 21 -20.93 -5.95 4.35
C PRO A 21 -21.51 -4.81 3.53
N ILE A 22 -20.64 -4.21 2.73
CA ILE A 22 -20.94 -2.96 2.05
C ILE A 22 -21.96 -3.31 0.98
N ARG A 23 -23.24 -3.05 1.26
CA ARG A 23 -24.20 -2.69 0.22
C ARG A 23 -23.73 -1.36 -0.36
N ALA A 24 -22.73 -1.40 -1.23
CA ALA A 24 -22.30 -0.26 -2.02
C ALA A 24 -23.37 0.00 -3.08
N LYS A 25 -24.45 0.67 -2.69
CA LYS A 25 -25.14 1.53 -3.66
C LYS A 25 -24.33 2.80 -3.71
N ILE A 26 -23.53 2.99 -4.76
CA ILE A 26 -23.22 4.27 -5.44
C ILE A 26 -22.08 4.01 -6.45
N LEU A 27 -22.38 4.17 -7.73
CA LEU A 27 -21.41 4.74 -8.68
C LEU A 27 -22.14 5.46 -9.82
N LEU A 28 -22.40 6.75 -9.63
CA LEU A 28 -22.72 7.68 -10.72
C LEU A 28 -21.44 8.46 -11.04
N ALA A 29 -20.54 7.88 -11.83
CA ALA A 29 -19.35 8.58 -12.29
C ALA A 29 -19.70 9.52 -13.45
N ARG A 30 -19.39 10.81 -13.28
CA ARG A 30 -19.62 11.86 -14.28
C ARG A 30 -18.41 11.95 -15.22
N PHE A 31 -18.34 11.08 -16.23
CA PHE A 31 -17.36 11.26 -17.32
C PHE A 31 -17.80 12.41 -18.23
N LYS A 32 -16.95 13.45 -18.36
CA LYS A 32 -17.18 14.56 -19.30
C LYS A 32 -17.17 13.99 -20.73
N GLY A 33 -18.35 13.90 -21.35
CA GLY A 33 -18.49 13.68 -22.79
C GLY A 33 -19.15 12.37 -23.24
N MET A 34 -19.60 11.50 -22.32
CA MET A 34 -20.40 10.33 -22.69
C MET A 34 -21.82 10.49 -22.16
N GLU A 35 -22.80 10.22 -23.04
CA GLU A 35 -24.22 10.10 -22.67
C GLU A 35 -24.39 9.20 -21.45
N ARG A 36 -25.38 9.52 -20.60
CA ARG A 36 -25.64 8.88 -19.31
C ARG A 36 -25.82 7.36 -19.46
N VAL A 37 -24.75 6.59 -19.26
CA VAL A 37 -24.84 5.16 -18.98
C VAL A 37 -24.76 5.02 -17.47
N ALA A 38 -25.90 4.80 -16.83
CA ALA A 38 -25.91 4.29 -15.46
C ALA A 38 -25.33 2.87 -15.52
N MET A 39 -24.14 2.69 -14.97
CA MET A 39 -23.44 1.41 -14.99
C MET A 39 -23.52 0.87 -13.56
N ASP A 40 -24.35 -0.15 -13.36
CA ASP A 40 -24.49 -0.81 -12.06
C ASP A 40 -23.20 -1.61 -11.80
N ILE A 41 -22.52 -1.22 -10.72
CA ILE A 41 -21.34 -1.92 -10.20
C ILE A 41 -21.79 -2.64 -8.94
N ALA A 42 -21.68 -3.97 -8.95
CA ALA A 42 -21.94 -4.80 -7.79
C ALA A 42 -20.64 -5.47 -7.36
N VAL A 43 -20.37 -5.49 -6.05
CA VAL A 43 -19.28 -6.26 -5.45
C VAL A 43 -19.91 -7.30 -4.55
N GLU A 44 -19.66 -8.56 -4.82
CA GLU A 44 -20.17 -9.68 -4.03
C GLU A 44 -18.99 -10.53 -3.55
N GLN A 45 -18.98 -10.87 -2.26
CA GLN A 45 -18.03 -11.86 -1.76
C GLN A 45 -18.48 -13.23 -2.26
N ILE A 46 -17.60 -13.94 -2.95
CA ILE A 46 -17.88 -15.29 -3.44
C ILE A 46 -17.63 -16.33 -2.33
N SER A 47 -17.92 -17.61 -2.61
CA SER A 47 -17.81 -18.69 -1.60
C SER A 47 -16.39 -18.90 -1.07
N ASP A 48 -15.39 -18.32 -1.73
CA ASP A 48 -14.00 -18.27 -1.30
C ASP A 48 -13.82 -17.08 -0.34
N PRO A 49 -13.30 -17.27 0.89
CA PRO A 49 -13.13 -16.18 1.87
C PRO A 49 -12.36 -14.97 1.33
N ASP A 50 -11.43 -15.16 0.40
CA ASP A 50 -10.57 -14.10 -0.15
C ASP A 50 -10.97 -13.64 -1.57
N GLY A 51 -12.06 -14.20 -2.10
CA GLY A 51 -12.55 -13.90 -3.44
C GLY A 51 -13.68 -12.88 -3.46
N PHE A 52 -13.55 -11.86 -4.31
CA PHE A 52 -14.57 -10.85 -4.58
C PHE A 52 -14.94 -10.87 -6.07
N GLU A 53 -16.22 -10.98 -6.40
CA GLU A 53 -16.71 -10.78 -7.76
C GLU A 53 -17.18 -9.34 -7.92
N ILE A 54 -16.52 -8.58 -8.79
CA ILE A 54 -17.00 -7.28 -9.25
C ILE A 54 -17.72 -7.47 -10.58
N THR A 55 -18.98 -7.07 -10.62
CA THR A 55 -19.79 -7.05 -11.84
C THR A 55 -19.90 -5.62 -12.36
N PHE A 56 -19.46 -5.40 -13.60
CA PHE A 56 -19.58 -4.17 -14.37
C PHE A 56 -20.56 -4.39 -15.53
N GLY A 57 -21.85 -4.20 -15.29
CA GLY A 57 -22.89 -4.51 -16.28
C GLY A 57 -22.91 -6.00 -16.66
N HIS A 58 -22.31 -6.38 -17.79
CA HIS A 58 -22.20 -7.77 -18.27
C HIS A 58 -20.82 -8.39 -18.07
N VAL A 59 -19.84 -7.62 -17.60
CA VAL A 59 -18.49 -8.11 -17.30
C VAL A 59 -18.43 -8.50 -15.83
N ARG A 60 -17.95 -9.71 -15.56
CA ARG A 60 -17.66 -10.18 -14.20
C ARG A 60 -16.16 -10.37 -14.09
N VAL A 61 -15.59 -9.81 -13.03
CA VAL A 61 -14.17 -9.91 -12.71
C VAL A 61 -14.06 -10.46 -11.30
N THR A 62 -13.39 -11.58 -11.15
CA THR A 62 -13.03 -12.10 -9.83
C THR A 62 -11.69 -11.48 -9.45
N LEU A 63 -11.64 -10.90 -8.26
CA LEU A 63 -10.46 -10.28 -7.68
C LEU A 63 -10.21 -10.90 -6.31
N SER A 64 -8.95 -11.08 -5.98
CA SER A 64 -8.51 -11.28 -4.60
C SER A 64 -8.74 -10.03 -3.76
N LYS A 65 -8.69 -10.16 -2.42
CA LYS A 65 -8.70 -9.01 -1.50
C LYS A 65 -7.64 -7.96 -1.88
N ALA A 66 -6.43 -8.39 -2.24
CA ALA A 66 -5.33 -7.54 -2.64
C ALA A 66 -5.66 -6.72 -3.91
N GLU A 67 -6.16 -7.40 -4.95
CA GLU A 67 -6.52 -6.76 -6.21
C GLU A 67 -7.73 -5.82 -6.05
N LEU A 68 -8.68 -6.16 -5.16
CA LEU A 68 -9.80 -5.29 -4.83
C LEU A 68 -9.30 -4.02 -4.12
N GLU A 69 -8.42 -4.14 -3.14
CA GLU A 69 -7.83 -2.99 -2.44
C GLU A 69 -7.00 -2.10 -3.39
N GLU A 70 -6.19 -2.71 -4.25
CA GLU A 70 -5.43 -2.00 -5.28
C GLU A 70 -6.38 -1.27 -6.25
N LEU A 71 -7.46 -1.93 -6.69
CA LEU A 71 -8.46 -1.34 -7.56
C LEU A 71 -9.17 -0.16 -6.88
N VAL A 72 -9.52 -0.28 -5.59
CA VAL A 72 -10.15 0.81 -4.82
C VAL A 72 -9.19 1.99 -4.67
N LEU A 73 -7.92 1.75 -4.39
CA LEU A 73 -6.91 2.81 -4.28
C LEU A 73 -6.68 3.52 -5.62
N LYS A 74 -6.55 2.75 -6.72
CA LYS A 74 -6.48 3.30 -8.09
C LYS A 74 -7.74 4.07 -8.47
N ALA A 75 -8.91 3.55 -8.11
CA ALA A 75 -10.19 4.23 -8.35
C ALA A 75 -10.29 5.53 -7.55
N THR A 76 -9.80 5.57 -6.31
CA THR A 76 -9.79 6.76 -5.45
C THR A 76 -8.89 7.85 -6.02
N HIS A 77 -7.75 7.47 -6.62
CA HIS A 77 -6.89 8.42 -7.34
C HIS A 77 -7.64 9.13 -8.49
N HIS A 78 -8.43 8.37 -9.26
CA HIS A 78 -9.18 8.94 -10.40
C HIS A 78 -10.53 9.56 -10.01
N LEU A 79 -11.10 9.16 -8.89
CA LEU A 79 -12.41 9.57 -8.39
C LEU A 79 -12.34 9.81 -6.86
N PRO A 80 -11.65 10.89 -6.42
CA PRO A 80 -11.45 11.18 -4.99
C PRO A 80 -12.75 11.43 -4.22
N ALA A 81 -13.87 11.64 -4.93
CA ALA A 81 -15.20 11.75 -4.34
C ALA A 81 -15.79 10.41 -3.84
N LEU A 82 -15.21 9.26 -4.19
CA LEU A 82 -15.71 7.94 -3.77
C LEU A 82 -15.30 7.59 -2.33
N LEU A 83 -14.13 8.08 -1.90
CA LEU A 83 -13.60 7.88 -0.55
C LEU A 83 -13.01 9.20 -0.06
N PRO A 84 -13.84 10.16 0.39
CA PRO A 84 -13.39 11.48 0.82
C PRO A 84 -12.48 11.45 2.06
N GLU A 85 -12.39 10.31 2.75
CA GLU A 85 -11.51 10.06 3.89
C GLU A 85 -10.10 9.59 3.47
N VAL A 86 -9.90 9.24 2.19
CA VAL A 86 -8.62 8.76 1.66
C VAL A 86 -8.04 9.82 0.72
N ASP A 87 -7.18 10.66 1.26
CA ASP A 87 -6.44 11.67 0.50
C ASP A 87 -5.27 10.98 -0.23
N VAL A 88 -5.55 10.31 -1.36
CA VAL A 88 -4.51 9.79 -2.27
C VAL A 88 -3.92 10.98 -3.02
N ALA A 89 -3.12 11.77 -2.32
CA ALA A 89 -2.58 13.03 -2.82
C ALA A 89 -1.59 12.84 -3.98
N ARG A 90 -0.97 11.66 -4.10
CA ARG A 90 0.01 11.31 -5.14
C ARG A 90 -0.19 9.87 -5.65
N GLU A 91 0.16 9.61 -6.90
CA GLU A 91 0.16 8.25 -7.51
C GLU A 91 0.99 7.24 -6.68
N GLU A 92 2.00 7.75 -5.96
CA GLU A 92 2.85 7.01 -5.04
C GLU A 92 2.12 6.43 -3.81
N ASP A 93 0.97 7.00 -3.42
CA ASP A 93 0.28 6.61 -2.19
C ASP A 93 -0.43 5.27 -2.31
N VAL A 94 -0.66 4.78 -3.55
CA VAL A 94 -1.33 3.51 -3.85
C VAL A 94 -0.65 2.32 -3.19
N TYR A 95 0.68 2.32 -3.08
CA TYR A 95 1.43 1.21 -2.44
C TYR A 95 2.00 1.60 -1.08
N ARG A 96 2.19 2.89 -0.80
CA ARG A 96 2.62 3.37 0.53
C ARG A 96 1.58 3.07 1.60
N ILE A 97 0.30 3.30 1.30
CA ILE A 97 -0.80 3.12 2.26
C ILE A 97 -0.92 1.64 2.68
N PRO A 98 -1.02 0.65 1.77
CA PRO A 98 -1.02 -0.77 2.15
C PRO A 98 0.23 -1.19 2.93
N ALA A 99 1.41 -0.65 2.57
CA ALA A 99 2.65 -0.96 3.29
C ALA A 99 2.64 -0.49 4.76
N MET A 100 1.83 0.52 5.12
CA MET A 100 1.71 0.97 6.50
C MET A 100 1.13 -0.09 7.43
N ARG A 101 0.49 -1.14 6.92
CA ARG A 101 -0.02 -2.27 7.74
C ARG A 101 1.04 -2.96 8.57
N LEU A 102 2.31 -2.88 8.15
CA LEU A 102 3.45 -3.34 8.95
C LEU A 102 3.50 -2.69 10.34
N MET A 103 2.90 -1.51 10.54
CA MET A 103 2.78 -0.86 11.84
C MET A 103 1.86 -1.61 12.81
N ASP A 104 0.78 -2.20 12.29
CA ASP A 104 -0.25 -2.87 13.08
C ASP A 104 0.07 -4.36 13.31
N MET A 105 1.11 -4.87 12.66
CA MET A 105 1.57 -6.25 12.76
C MET A 105 2.32 -6.55 14.06
N THR A 106 2.21 -7.80 14.50
CA THR A 106 2.99 -8.27 15.66
C THR A 106 4.48 -8.38 15.32
N ASP A 107 5.34 -8.42 16.33
CA ASP A 107 6.78 -8.62 16.15
C ASP A 107 7.08 -9.90 15.37
N ARG A 108 6.28 -10.95 15.63
CA ARG A 108 6.41 -12.23 14.93
C ARG A 108 6.12 -12.07 13.45
N ASP A 109 5.05 -11.36 13.09
CA ASP A 109 4.65 -11.17 11.69
C ASP A 109 5.69 -10.35 10.93
N ILE A 110 6.22 -9.30 11.57
CA ILE A 110 7.31 -8.50 10.99
C ILE A 110 8.55 -9.36 10.78
N GLN A 111 8.91 -10.23 11.72
CA GLN A 111 10.05 -11.14 11.56
C GLN A 111 9.85 -12.18 10.44
N VAL A 112 8.60 -12.61 10.20
CA VAL A 112 8.25 -13.45 9.06
C VAL A 112 8.44 -12.67 7.76
N PHE A 113 7.87 -11.47 7.67
CA PHE A 113 8.06 -10.58 6.51
C PHE A 113 9.54 -10.32 6.22
N LEU A 114 10.34 -9.99 7.25
CA LEU A 114 11.78 -9.73 7.11
C LEU A 114 12.60 -10.94 6.66
N ARG A 115 12.07 -12.16 6.81
CA ARG A 115 12.73 -13.38 6.34
C ARG A 115 12.56 -13.57 4.84
N GLU A 116 11.41 -13.17 4.31
CA GLU A 116 11.06 -13.31 2.90
C GLU A 116 11.49 -12.09 2.08
N ALA A 117 11.55 -10.91 2.70
CA ALA A 117 11.94 -9.67 2.04
C ALA A 117 13.44 -9.67 1.64
N PRO A 118 13.79 -9.49 0.35
CA PRO A 118 15.18 -9.32 -0.07
C PRO A 118 15.79 -8.06 0.55
N GLN A 119 17.03 -8.17 1.07
CA GLN A 119 17.68 -7.08 1.80
C GLN A 119 17.81 -5.79 0.97
N ASP A 120 18.26 -5.89 -0.28
CA ASP A 120 18.45 -4.73 -1.17
C ASP A 120 17.12 -4.03 -1.49
N ASP A 121 16.05 -4.82 -1.67
CA ASP A 121 14.72 -4.31 -1.95
C ASP A 121 14.12 -3.67 -0.70
N LEU A 122 14.36 -4.24 0.49
CA LEU A 122 13.92 -3.67 1.76
C LEU A 122 14.55 -2.30 2.02
N VAL A 123 15.81 -2.07 1.61
CA VAL A 123 16.46 -0.75 1.75
C VAL A 123 15.74 0.28 0.88
N MET A 124 15.47 -0.06 -0.37
CA MET A 124 14.80 0.84 -1.31
C MET A 124 13.34 1.09 -0.91
N PHE A 125 12.66 0.05 -0.41
CA PHE A 125 11.31 0.12 0.15
C PHE A 125 11.24 1.11 1.32
N LEU A 126 12.10 0.96 2.34
CA LEU A 126 12.08 1.85 3.50
C LEU A 126 12.48 3.29 3.14
N TRP A 127 13.43 3.48 2.22
CA TRP A 127 13.75 4.80 1.68
C TRP A 127 12.54 5.44 1.00
N TYR A 128 11.82 4.67 0.19
CA TYR A 128 10.68 5.15 -0.58
C TYR A 128 9.50 5.50 0.29
N LEU A 129 9.15 4.68 1.28
CA LEU A 129 8.01 4.94 2.16
C LEU A 129 8.14 6.26 2.94
N ASP A 130 9.37 6.71 3.22
CA ASP A 130 9.67 7.92 3.99
C ASP A 130 8.89 7.98 5.32
N ALA A 131 8.80 6.83 6.00
CA ALA A 131 8.06 6.65 7.23
C ALA A 131 9.02 6.26 8.37
N PRO A 132 9.52 7.24 9.17
CA PRO A 132 10.51 6.97 10.22
C PRO A 132 10.02 6.01 11.30
N GLU A 133 8.74 6.09 11.66
CA GLU A 133 8.13 5.23 12.68
C GLU A 133 8.11 3.76 12.23
N LEU A 134 7.70 3.52 10.99
CA LEU A 134 7.75 2.19 10.37
C LEU A 134 9.19 1.68 10.22
N THR A 135 10.12 2.55 9.83
CA THR A 135 11.54 2.20 9.74
C THR A 135 12.08 1.75 11.10
N GLN A 136 11.71 2.43 12.19
CA GLN A 136 12.07 2.02 13.55
C GLN A 136 11.42 0.69 13.95
N ARG A 137 10.15 0.48 13.58
CA ARG A 137 9.40 -0.76 13.82
C ARG A 137 10.03 -1.98 13.13
N VAL A 138 10.55 -1.77 11.91
CA VAL A 138 11.33 -2.79 11.20
C VAL A 138 12.66 -3.05 11.92
N PHE A 139 13.38 -1.99 12.29
CA PHE A 139 14.66 -2.12 13.00
C PHE A 139 14.54 -2.79 14.38
N SER A 140 13.44 -2.57 15.12
CA SER A 140 13.24 -3.22 16.42
C SER A 140 13.16 -4.73 16.31
N ASN A 141 12.75 -5.24 15.15
CA ASN A 141 12.64 -6.67 14.84
C ASN A 141 13.91 -7.28 14.21
N MET A 142 14.99 -6.50 14.11
CA MET A 142 16.30 -6.98 13.66
C MET A 142 17.27 -7.16 14.83
N SER A 143 18.24 -8.08 14.66
CA SER A 143 19.40 -8.15 15.56
C SER A 143 20.20 -6.84 15.55
N HIS A 144 20.91 -6.55 16.64
CA HIS A 144 21.73 -5.33 16.75
C HIS A 144 22.68 -5.15 15.55
N ARG A 145 23.42 -6.20 15.19
CA ARG A 145 24.35 -6.18 14.07
C ARG A 145 23.65 -5.96 12.73
N ALA A 146 22.53 -6.65 12.49
CA ALA A 146 21.77 -6.50 11.26
C ALA A 146 21.22 -5.07 11.13
N ARG A 147 20.69 -4.51 12.23
CA ARG A 147 20.20 -3.14 12.29
C ARG A 147 21.29 -2.13 11.96
N GLU A 148 22.48 -2.26 12.55
CA GLU A 148 23.60 -1.34 12.28
C GLU A 148 24.03 -1.37 10.81
N MET A 149 24.15 -2.57 10.24
CA MET A 149 24.47 -2.73 8.82
C MET A 149 23.40 -2.09 7.94
N PHE A 150 22.14 -2.39 8.21
CA PHE A 150 21.01 -1.90 7.42
C PHE A 150 20.85 -0.37 7.50
N GLN A 151 21.10 0.21 8.67
CA GLN A 151 21.13 1.67 8.84
C GLN A 151 22.27 2.32 8.03
N GLY A 152 23.41 1.64 7.90
CA GLY A 152 24.49 2.04 6.99
C GLY A 152 24.02 2.01 5.54
N ASP A 153 23.49 0.87 5.09
CA ASP A 153 23.02 0.67 3.71
C ASP A 153 21.96 1.71 3.31
N LEU A 154 21.02 2.01 4.19
CA LEU A 154 19.97 3.02 3.95
C LEU A 154 20.55 4.44 3.80
N LYS A 155 21.54 4.81 4.63
CA LYS A 155 22.21 6.11 4.55
C LYS A 155 23.04 6.23 3.28
N ASP A 156 23.78 5.18 2.95
CA ASP A 156 24.62 5.13 1.76
C ASP A 156 23.77 5.18 0.50
N PHE A 157 22.65 4.46 0.47
CA PHE A 157 21.67 4.52 -0.61
C PHE A 157 21.11 5.94 -0.78
N ALA A 158 20.62 6.57 0.29
CA ALA A 158 20.07 7.93 0.23
C ALA A 158 21.12 8.96 -0.23
N ALA A 159 22.35 8.86 0.27
CA ALA A 159 23.45 9.73 -0.13
C ALA A 159 23.85 9.53 -1.60
N ALA A 160 23.85 8.29 -2.09
CA ALA A 160 24.09 7.97 -3.49
C ALA A 160 22.97 8.51 -4.38
N HIS A 161 21.70 8.29 -4.01
CA HIS A 161 20.53 8.78 -4.74
C HIS A 161 20.55 10.30 -4.93
N ASN A 162 20.89 11.05 -3.87
CA ASN A 162 20.94 12.51 -3.92
C ASN A 162 22.03 13.06 -4.85
N LYS A 163 23.04 12.26 -5.21
CA LYS A 163 24.10 12.62 -6.16
C LYS A 163 23.76 12.26 -7.61
N LEU A 164 22.66 11.54 -7.84
CA LEU A 164 22.25 11.12 -9.18
C LEU A 164 21.69 12.29 -10.00
N THR A 165 21.75 12.15 -11.33
CA THR A 165 21.07 13.08 -12.23
C THR A 165 19.55 12.92 -12.09
N PRO A 166 18.73 13.96 -12.38
CA PRO A 166 17.27 13.90 -12.23
C PRO A 166 16.63 12.70 -12.96
N ARG A 167 17.14 12.36 -14.15
CA ARG A 167 16.67 11.19 -14.92
C ARG A 167 16.94 9.85 -14.22
N LEU A 168 18.07 9.74 -13.54
CA LEU A 168 18.42 8.53 -12.78
C LEU A 168 17.65 8.47 -11.45
N GLN A 169 17.35 9.62 -10.84
CA GLN A 169 16.48 9.70 -9.66
C GLN A 169 15.07 9.21 -10.01
N GLU A 170 14.48 9.70 -11.11
CA GLU A 170 13.18 9.25 -11.60
C GLU A 170 13.15 7.74 -11.87
N LYS A 171 14.21 7.20 -12.51
CA LYS A 171 14.36 5.75 -12.70
C LYS A 171 14.40 4.99 -11.38
N ASN A 172 15.10 5.51 -10.37
CA ASN A 172 15.16 4.88 -9.05
C ASN A 172 13.81 4.96 -8.33
N THR A 173 13.07 6.07 -8.45
CA THR A 173 11.71 6.19 -7.92
C THR A 173 10.77 5.16 -8.55
N HIS A 174 10.80 4.99 -9.88
CA HIS A 174 10.03 3.94 -10.56
C HIS A 174 10.38 2.54 -10.08
N LYS A 175 11.68 2.27 -9.90
CA LYS A 175 12.12 0.98 -9.34
C LYS A 175 11.60 0.79 -7.91
N ALA A 176 11.60 1.85 -7.11
CA ALA A 176 11.12 1.79 -5.74
C ALA A 176 9.60 1.56 -5.66
N ILE A 177 8.82 2.10 -6.59
CA ILE A 177 7.38 1.81 -6.74
C ILE A 177 7.16 0.32 -7.01
N GLU A 178 7.85 -0.25 -8.00
CA GLU A 178 7.78 -1.68 -8.34
C GLU A 178 8.15 -2.56 -7.15
N ILE A 179 9.22 -2.23 -6.43
CA ILE A 179 9.62 -2.95 -5.22
C ILE A 179 8.54 -2.86 -4.15
N THR A 180 7.98 -1.68 -3.92
CA THR A 180 6.94 -1.48 -2.91
C THR A 180 5.69 -2.28 -3.23
N LYS A 181 5.30 -2.32 -4.50
CA LYS A 181 4.24 -3.20 -4.99
C LYS A 181 4.54 -4.67 -4.67
N ASN A 182 5.72 -5.17 -5.03
CA ASN A 182 6.10 -6.56 -4.76
C ASN A 182 6.13 -6.89 -3.26
N MET A 183 6.58 -5.94 -2.42
CA MET A 183 6.58 -6.09 -0.96
C MET A 183 5.15 -6.18 -0.40
N VAL A 184 4.24 -5.37 -0.95
CA VAL A 184 2.82 -5.39 -0.58
C VAL A 184 2.15 -6.70 -1.05
N GLU A 185 2.41 -7.15 -2.28
CA GLU A 185 1.94 -8.47 -2.78
C GLU A 185 2.44 -9.62 -1.91
N MET A 186 3.71 -9.58 -1.48
CA MET A 186 4.25 -10.56 -0.55
C MET A 186 3.55 -10.53 0.82
N LEU A 187 3.21 -9.34 1.34
CA LEU A 187 2.42 -9.22 2.57
C LEU A 187 1.03 -9.84 2.43
N TYR A 188 0.38 -9.72 1.28
CA TYR A 188 -0.88 -10.40 1.02
C TYR A 188 -0.69 -11.91 0.97
N HIS A 189 0.29 -12.40 0.21
CA HIS A 189 0.56 -13.84 0.12
C HIS A 189 0.87 -14.48 1.47
N LEU A 190 1.62 -13.78 2.34
CA LEU A 190 1.91 -14.26 3.69
C LEU A 190 0.65 -14.29 4.57
N ASN A 191 -0.26 -13.34 4.39
CA ASN A 191 -1.54 -13.29 5.10
C ASN A 191 -2.47 -14.41 4.65
N ASP A 192 -2.65 -14.58 3.34
CA ASP A 192 -3.51 -15.60 2.74
C ASP A 192 -3.01 -17.02 3.08
N SER A 193 -1.70 -17.18 3.21
CA SER A 193 -1.08 -18.44 3.65
C SER A 193 -1.17 -18.68 5.15
N GLY A 194 -1.68 -17.72 5.93
CA GLY A 194 -1.81 -17.79 7.39
C GLY A 194 -0.47 -17.71 8.15
N TYR A 195 0.60 -17.25 7.51
CA TYR A 195 1.91 -17.05 8.17
C TYR A 195 1.96 -15.77 8.99
N ILE A 196 1.21 -14.77 8.55
CA ILE A 196 0.96 -13.53 9.29
C ILE A 196 -0.55 -13.35 9.42
N ALA A 197 -1.00 -12.70 10.49
CA ALA A 197 -2.41 -12.42 10.70
C ALA A 197 -2.56 -10.94 11.04
N TYR A 198 -3.17 -10.18 10.13
CA TYR A 198 -3.59 -8.81 10.38
C TYR A 198 -5.02 -8.62 9.88
N GLU A 199 -5.86 -7.96 10.70
CA GLU A 199 -7.29 -7.70 10.41
C GLU A 199 -7.49 -6.51 9.46
#